data_AF-A0AA95MY01-F1
#
_entry.id   AF-A0AA95MY01-F1
#
_cell.length_a   1.000
_cell.length_b   1.000
_cell.length_c   1.000
_cell.angle_alpha   90.00
_cell.angle_beta   90.00
_cell.angle_gamma   90.00
#
_symmetry.space_group_name_H-M   'P 1'
#
loop_
_entity.id
_entity.type
_entity.pdbx_description
1 polymer ?
#
loop_
_entity_poly.entity_id
_entity_poly.type
_entity_poly.pdbx_seq_one_letter_code
_entity_poly.pdbx_strand_id
1 'polypeptide(L)'
;MLFKSLEFKNVVGQKVKVMDIPVLEEGSTYKFMIQVRLQKFITAIYQEKKPKKCYSFKEYLKKVMKWPDYEALFKVEELKNNA
;
A
#
# COMPACT_ATOMS: atom_id res chain seq x y z
N MET A 1 -1.46 -8.21 11.37
CA MET A 1 -0.78 -6.98 10.89
C MET A 1 -1.75 -5.82 11.02
N LEU A 2 -1.30 -4.65 11.49
CA LEU A 2 -2.13 -3.44 11.54
C LEU A 2 -2.03 -2.66 10.22
N PHE A 3 -3.13 -2.03 9.80
CA PHE A 3 -3.17 -1.14 8.64
C PHE A 3 -3.58 0.27 9.03
N LYS A 4 -3.01 1.26 8.35
CA LYS A 4 -3.40 2.67 8.42
C LYS A 4 -4.00 3.14 7.10
N SER A 5 -4.68 4.28 7.18
CA SER A 5 -5.10 5.03 6.01
C SER A 5 -4.59 6.46 6.10
N LEU A 6 -4.44 7.09 4.93
CA LEU A 6 -4.02 8.48 4.77
C LEU A 6 -5.04 9.18 3.88
N GLU A 7 -5.50 10.36 4.30
CA GLU A 7 -6.40 11.21 3.52
C GLU A 7 -5.71 12.54 3.20
N PHE A 8 -5.82 13.00 1.95
CA PHE A 8 -5.24 14.27 1.49
C PHE A 8 -6.10 14.90 0.39
N LYS A 9 -5.84 16.18 0.07
CA LYS A 9 -6.38 16.83 -1.13
C LYS A 9 -5.31 16.85 -2.22
N ASN A 10 -5.68 16.49 -3.45
CA ASN A 10 -4.78 16.60 -4.60
C ASN A 10 -4.68 18.04 -5.14
N VAL A 11 -3.97 18.25 -6.25
CA VAL A 11 -3.80 19.57 -6.90
C VAL A 11 -5.11 20.24 -7.32
N VAL A 12 -6.17 19.47 -7.61
CA VAL A 12 -7.49 19.99 -8.00
C VAL A 12 -8.45 20.10 -6.81
N GLY A 13 -7.96 19.93 -5.58
CA GLY A 13 -8.77 20.05 -4.36
C GLY A 13 -9.65 18.84 -4.02
N GLN A 14 -9.59 17.77 -4.82
CA GLN A 14 -10.34 16.53 -4.57
C GLN A 14 -9.76 15.80 -3.36
N LYS A 15 -10.63 15.41 -2.43
CA LYS A 15 -10.28 14.54 -1.30
C LYS A 15 -10.02 13.11 -1.79
N VAL A 16 -8.86 12.58 -1.45
CA VAL A 16 -8.38 11.25 -1.82
C VAL A 16 -7.98 10.49 -0.55
N LYS A 17 -8.31 9.21 -0.51
CA LYS A 17 -7.95 8.27 0.57
C LYS A 17 -7.08 7.14 0.05
N VAL A 18 -5.94 6.91 0.69
CA VAL A 18 -5.11 5.72 0.52
C VAL A 18 -5.29 4.83 1.74
N MET A 19 -5.71 3.59 1.52
CA MET A 19 -6.04 2.60 2.54
C MET A 19 -5.00 1.47 2.54
N ASP A 20 -5.09 0.57 3.51
CA ASP A 20 -4.28 -0.66 3.60
C ASP A 20 -2.76 -0.41 3.62
N ILE A 21 -2.33 0.68 4.26
CA ILE A 21 -0.91 0.97 4.46
C ILE A 21 -0.40 0.10 5.62
N PRO A 22 0.49 -0.88 5.40
CA PRO A 22 0.96 -1.76 6.45
C PRO A 22 1.75 -0.97 7.49
N VAL A 23 1.40 -1.15 8.76
CA VAL A 23 2.23 -0.72 9.89
C VAL A 23 3.24 -1.83 10.15
N LEU A 24 4.52 -1.47 10.11
CA LEU A 24 5.62 -2.38 10.30
C LEU A 24 6.23 -2.17 11.69
N GLU A 25 6.60 -3.27 12.33
CA GLU A 25 7.35 -3.27 13.59
C GLU A 25 8.70 -2.55 13.41
N GLU A 26 9.21 -2.00 14.52
CA GLU A 26 10.56 -1.46 14.56
C GLU A 26 11.57 -2.58 14.26
N GLY A 27 12.48 -2.33 13.32
CA GLY A 27 13.45 -3.33 12.84
C GLY A 27 13.01 -4.15 11.61
N SER A 28 11.81 -3.96 11.07
CA SER A 28 11.41 -4.63 9.83
C SER A 28 12.33 -4.29 8.65
N THR A 29 12.88 -5.31 8.00
CA THR A 29 13.70 -5.16 6.77
C THR A 29 12.93 -4.55 5.61
N TYR A 30 11.59 -4.59 5.65
CA TYR A 30 10.71 -4.02 4.63
C TYR A 30 10.43 -2.52 4.82
N LYS A 31 10.80 -1.92 5.97
CA LYS A 31 10.44 -0.55 6.34
C LYS A 31 10.81 0.48 5.28
N PHE A 32 12.07 0.46 4.84
CA PHE A 32 12.57 1.38 3.82
C PHE A 32 11.85 1.19 2.48
N MET A 33 11.74 -0.06 2.01
CA MET A 33 11.07 -0.34 0.73
C MET A 33 9.62 0.15 0.74
N ILE A 34 8.89 -0.09 1.83
CA ILE A 34 7.50 0.31 1.96
C ILE A 34 7.34 1.83 1.99
N GLN A 35 8.23 2.54 2.70
CA GLN A 35 8.23 4.00 2.70
C GLN A 35 8.46 4.58 1.30
N VAL A 36 9.47 4.09 0.57
CA VAL A 36 9.77 4.54 -0.80
C VAL A 36 8.60 4.26 -1.74
N ARG A 37 8.00 3.06 -1.65
CA ARG A 37 6.85 2.69 -2.50
C ARG A 37 5.60 3.50 -2.17
N LEU A 38 5.36 3.80 -0.90
CA LEU A 38 4.23 4.64 -0.48
C LEU A 38 4.37 6.06 -1.01
N GLN A 39 5.56 6.65 -0.90
CA GLN A 39 5.84 7.96 -1.45
C GLN A 39 5.61 7.98 -2.96
N LYS A 40 6.18 7.02 -3.70
CA LYS A 40 5.97 6.89 -5.16
C LYS A 40 4.48 6.78 -5.51
N PHE A 41 3.72 5.98 -4.76
CA PHE A 41 2.30 5.77 -5.00
C PHE A 41 1.48 7.04 -4.79
N ILE A 42 1.71 7.76 -3.68
CA ILE A 42 1.03 9.02 -3.38
C ILE A 42 1.36 10.08 -4.43
N THR A 43 2.63 10.22 -4.83
CA THR A 43 3.04 11.15 -5.87
C THR A 43 2.34 10.88 -7.20
N ALA A 44 2.22 9.60 -7.59
CA ALA A 44 1.51 9.21 -8.81
C ALA A 44 0.02 9.59 -8.75
N ILE A 45 -0.66 9.31 -7.63
CA ILE A 45 -2.06 9.67 -7.42
C ILE A 45 -2.25 11.20 -7.44
N TYR A 46 -1.33 11.94 -6.82
CA TYR A 46 -1.39 13.40 -6.74
C TYR A 46 -1.35 14.07 -8.12
N GLN A 47 -0.65 13.45 -9.08
CA GLN A 47 -0.50 13.92 -10.47
C GLN A 47 -1.54 13.33 -11.44
N GLU A 48 -2.39 12.39 -11.00
CA GLU A 48 -3.37 11.74 -11.86
C GLU A 48 -4.46 12.72 -12.30
N LYS A 49 -4.73 12.79 -13.61
CA LYS A 49 -5.73 13.72 -14.19
C LYS A 49 -7.17 13.41 -13.76
N LYS A 50 -7.47 12.14 -13.45
CA LYS A 50 -8.80 11.64 -13.05
C LYS A 50 -8.66 10.68 -11.87
N PRO A 51 -8.27 11.17 -10.69
CA PRO A 51 -7.99 10.30 -9.56
C PRO A 51 -9.28 9.71 -8.98
N LYS A 52 -9.18 8.47 -8.52
CA LYS A 52 -10.21 7.82 -7.73
C LYS A 52 -10.31 8.48 -6.36
N LYS A 53 -11.45 8.33 -5.69
CA LYS A 53 -11.60 8.79 -4.30
C LYS A 53 -10.84 7.90 -3.31
N CYS A 54 -10.73 6.61 -3.62
CA CYS A 54 -10.13 5.61 -2.73
C CYS A 54 -9.13 4.73 -3.49
N TYR A 55 -8.01 4.45 -2.85
CA TYR A 55 -6.95 3.57 -3.33
C TYR A 55 -6.54 2.60 -2.23
N SER A 56 -6.17 1.37 -2.59
CA SER A 56 -5.55 0.40 -1.68
C SER A 56 -4.06 0.31 -1.96
N PHE A 57 -3.23 0.59 -0.95
CA PHE A 57 -1.79 0.45 -1.06
C PHE A 57 -1.37 -1.02 -1.12
N LYS A 58 -2.08 -1.91 -0.42
CA LYS A 58 -1.87 -3.36 -0.53
C LYS A 58 -2.06 -3.88 -1.96
N GLU A 59 -3.14 -3.48 -2.63
CA GLU A 59 -3.37 -3.85 -4.05
C GLU A 59 -2.32 -3.26 -4.99
N TYR A 60 -1.83 -2.05 -4.71
CA TYR A 60 -0.71 -1.49 -5.45
C TYR A 60 0.55 -2.35 -5.27
N LEU A 61 0.93 -2.68 -4.03
CA LEU A 61 2.11 -3.50 -3.74
C LEU A 61 2.04 -4.87 -4.42
N LYS A 62 0.87 -5.51 -4.44
CA LYS A 62 0.64 -6.79 -5.14
C LYS A 62 1.04 -6.73 -6.62
N LYS A 63 0.88 -5.58 -7.28
CA LYS A 63 1.21 -5.39 -8.70
C LYS A 63 2.68 -5.07 -8.95
N VAL A 64 3.37 -4.45 -7.99
CA VAL A 64 4.70 -3.87 -8.20
C VAL A 64 5.82 -4.55 -7.45
N MET A 65 5.50 -5.45 -6.52
CA MET A 65 6.45 -6.28 -5.79
C MET A 65 6.56 -7.66 -6.42
N LYS A 66 7.72 -8.31 -6.25
CA LYS A 66 7.82 -9.73 -6.56
C LYS A 66 6.91 -10.50 -5.60
N TRP A 67 6.30 -11.56 -6.11
CA TRP A 67 5.35 -12.35 -5.33
C TRP A 67 5.92 -12.84 -3.97
N PRO A 68 7.15 -13.38 -3.88
CA PRO A 68 7.70 -13.83 -2.60
C PRO A 68 7.85 -12.71 -1.56
N ASP A 69 8.28 -11.52 -1.99
CA ASP A 69 8.40 -10.37 -1.10
C ASP A 69 7.04 -9.89 -0.60
N TYR A 70 6.03 -9.92 -1.47
CA TYR A 70 4.65 -9.56 -1.12
C TYR A 70 4.06 -10.57 -0.13
N GLU A 71 4.23 -11.86 -0.40
CA GLU A 71 3.74 -12.93 0.46
C GLU A 71 4.38 -12.88 1.86
N ALA A 72 5.70 -12.73 1.91
CA ALA A 72 6.46 -12.61 3.15
C ALA A 72 6.08 -11.36 3.96
N LEU A 73 5.85 -10.22 3.29
CA LEU A 73 5.43 -8.99 3.93
C LEU A 73 4.04 -9.11 4.58
N PHE A 74 3.09 -9.71 3.87
CA PHE A 74 1.71 -9.80 4.33
C PHE A 74 1.39 -11.07 5.10
N LYS A 75 2.36 -11.99 5.22
CA LYS A 75 2.16 -13.34 5.77
C LYS A 75 0.88 -13.94 5.22
N VAL A 76 0.72 -13.94 3.89
CA VAL A 76 -0.44 -14.56 3.26
C VAL A 76 -0.31 -16.05 3.55
N GLU A 77 -0.94 -16.51 4.63
CA GLU A 77 -1.01 -17.93 4.92
C GLU A 77 -1.61 -18.60 3.69
N GLU A 78 -0.89 -19.55 3.11
CA GLU A 78 -1.53 -20.61 2.35
C GLU A 78 -2.69 -21.08 3.23
N LEU A 79 -3.93 -20.97 2.75
CA LEU A 79 -5.06 -21.64 3.36
C LEU A 79 -4.79 -23.15 3.28
N LYS A 80 -3.97 -23.66 4.20
CA LYS A 80 -3.73 -25.08 4.44
C LYS A 80 -4.88 -25.60 5.26
N ASN A 81 -6.07 -25.62 4.67
CA ASN A 81 -7.22 -26.40 5.11
C ASN A 81 -8.34 -26.20 4.08
N ASN A 82 -8.41 -27.11 3.13
CA ASN A 82 -9.65 -27.70 2.67
C ASN A 82 -9.31 -29.17 2.38
N ALA A 83 -9.33 -29.97 3.44
CA ALA A 83 -9.42 -31.41 3.37
C ALA A 83 -10.82 -31.80 2.86
#